data_AF-A0A645ET86-F1
#
_entry.id   AF-A0A645ET86-F1
#
_cell.length_a   1.000
_cell.length_b   1.000
_cell.length_c   1.000
_cell.angle_alpha   90.00
_cell.angle_beta   90.00
_cell.angle_gamma   90.00
#
_symmetry.space_group_name_H-M   'P 1'
#
loop_
_entity.id
_entity.type
_entity.pdbx_description
1 polymer ?
#
loop_
_entity_poly.entity_id
_entity_poly.type
_entity_poly.pdbx_seq_one_letter_code
_entity_poly.pdbx_strand_id
1 'polypeptide(L)'
;MSTKYLGTTFDIHGGGMDLQATHHTNEIAQSQACHHVEPVKYWVHTNMLTVNGARMSKTAGNGFLPKELFTGDHPLLERGYSPMTVRFFMAQSHYRSTLDFSNEALQAAEKGYKKLMESIQRISKIEPAGSSSVNIDEISKNCYDAMNDDFNSPVLIAQLFEAVRIINSAVDKTETLTATDIEKLKALMQTFVFDVLGLTDESEANAGGDVINGLMNLILDIRKSARENKDWATSDKIRDELKAAGVEIKDTKDGVEWRV
;
A
#
# COMPACT_ATOMS: atom_id res chain seq x y z
N MET A 1 -31.61 9.15 -12.37
CA MET A 1 -30.47 10.05 -12.65
C MET A 1 -29.49 9.43 -13.62
N SER A 2 -29.05 8.19 -13.40
CA SER A 2 -28.20 7.41 -14.31
C SER A 2 -28.62 7.53 -15.78
N THR A 3 -29.90 7.30 -16.07
CA THR A 3 -30.44 7.34 -17.44
C THR A 3 -30.27 8.67 -18.18
N LYS A 4 -30.23 9.79 -17.45
CA LYS A 4 -29.99 11.12 -18.04
C LYS A 4 -28.58 11.25 -18.60
N TYR A 5 -27.60 10.62 -17.98
CA TYR A 5 -26.17 10.81 -18.28
C TYR A 5 -25.56 9.64 -19.05
N LEU A 6 -26.09 8.43 -18.87
CA LEU A 6 -25.52 7.19 -19.40
C LEU A 6 -26.40 6.53 -20.47
N GLY A 7 -27.60 7.09 -20.72
CA GLY A 7 -28.61 6.48 -21.56
C GLY A 7 -29.45 5.44 -20.82
N THR A 8 -30.45 4.87 -21.51
CA THR A 8 -31.40 3.91 -20.93
C THR A 8 -30.77 2.56 -20.60
N THR A 9 -29.65 2.24 -21.25
CA THR A 9 -28.83 1.04 -21.00
C THR A 9 -27.36 1.43 -20.97
N PHE A 10 -26.60 0.97 -19.97
CA PHE A 10 -25.17 1.24 -19.82
C PHE A 10 -24.41 0.01 -19.29
N ASP A 11 -23.08 0.10 -19.25
CA ASP A 11 -22.24 -1.10 -19.08
C ASP A 11 -22.15 -1.59 -17.62
N ILE A 12 -21.75 -0.75 -16.68
CA ILE A 12 -21.46 -1.16 -15.29
C ILE A 12 -22.23 -0.32 -14.27
N HIS A 13 -22.86 -0.97 -13.29
CA HIS A 13 -23.44 -0.33 -12.11
C HIS A 13 -22.86 -0.95 -10.83
N GLY A 14 -22.23 -0.11 -10.01
CA GLY A 14 -21.60 -0.51 -8.76
C GLY A 14 -22.39 -0.15 -7.51
N GLY A 15 -22.20 -0.89 -6.41
CA GLY A 15 -22.73 -0.51 -5.09
C GLY A 15 -22.28 -1.46 -3.98
N GLY A 16 -22.63 -1.15 -2.73
CA GLY A 16 -22.44 -2.09 -1.63
C GLY A 16 -23.37 -3.30 -1.76
N MET A 17 -22.96 -4.47 -1.25
CA MET A 17 -23.74 -5.71 -1.31
C MET A 17 -25.12 -5.57 -0.64
N ASP A 18 -25.28 -4.69 0.35
CA ASP A 18 -26.57 -4.34 0.96
C ASP A 18 -27.57 -3.71 0.00
N LEU A 19 -27.10 -3.03 -1.04
CA LEU A 19 -27.95 -2.38 -2.03
C LEU A 19 -28.58 -3.39 -3.01
N GLN A 20 -28.01 -4.59 -3.14
CA GLN A 20 -28.42 -5.59 -4.13
C GLN A 20 -29.90 -5.97 -4.01
N ALA A 21 -30.34 -6.35 -2.80
CA ALA A 21 -31.64 -7.00 -2.59
C ALA A 21 -32.83 -6.04 -2.66
N THR A 22 -32.64 -4.74 -2.38
CA THR A 22 -33.72 -3.76 -2.31
C THR A 22 -33.50 -2.60 -3.25
N HIS A 23 -32.43 -1.82 -3.04
CA HIS A 23 -32.18 -0.61 -3.79
C HIS A 23 -31.98 -0.87 -5.28
N HIS A 24 -31.01 -1.72 -5.67
CA HIS A 24 -30.72 -2.02 -7.07
C HIS A 24 -31.85 -2.80 -7.73
N THR A 25 -32.51 -3.72 -7.00
CA THR A 25 -33.69 -4.43 -7.51
C THR A 25 -34.82 -3.44 -7.83
N ASN A 26 -35.02 -2.40 -7.01
CA ASN A 26 -35.98 -1.33 -7.29
C ASN A 26 -35.55 -0.46 -8.47
N GLU A 27 -34.26 -0.14 -8.61
CA GLU A 27 -33.75 0.62 -9.76
C GLU A 27 -33.93 -0.13 -11.08
N ILE A 28 -33.71 -1.45 -11.09
CA ILE A 28 -33.99 -2.32 -12.23
C ILE A 28 -35.47 -2.25 -12.58
N ALA A 29 -36.35 -2.47 -11.60
CA ALA A 29 -37.80 -2.45 -11.81
C ALA A 29 -38.28 -1.10 -12.34
N GLN A 30 -37.83 0.01 -11.78
CA GLN A 30 -38.16 1.36 -12.23
C GLN A 30 -37.70 1.61 -13.66
N SER A 31 -36.48 1.21 -13.99
CA SER A 31 -35.90 1.45 -15.32
C SER A 31 -36.58 0.58 -16.38
N GLN A 32 -36.81 -0.70 -16.10
CA GLN A 32 -37.51 -1.61 -17.01
C GLN A 32 -38.97 -1.21 -17.20
N ALA A 33 -39.67 -0.74 -16.16
CA ALA A 33 -41.04 -0.24 -16.29
C ALA A 33 -41.12 1.03 -17.14
N CYS A 34 -40.13 1.93 -17.05
CA CYS A 34 -40.11 3.18 -17.80
C CYS A 34 -39.63 3.02 -19.25
N HIS A 35 -38.71 2.10 -19.51
CA HIS A 35 -37.95 2.05 -20.77
C HIS A 35 -38.04 0.71 -21.52
N HIS A 36 -38.62 -0.32 -20.91
CA HIS A 36 -38.81 -1.66 -21.50
C HIS A 36 -37.52 -2.32 -22.01
N VAL A 37 -36.37 -1.96 -21.42
CA VAL A 37 -35.05 -2.53 -21.69
C VAL A 37 -34.32 -2.80 -20.38
N GLU A 38 -33.35 -3.73 -20.41
CA GLU A 38 -32.45 -3.92 -19.27
C GLU A 38 -31.52 -2.69 -19.12
N PRO A 39 -31.41 -2.12 -17.90
CA PRO A 39 -30.68 -0.87 -17.72
C PRO A 39 -29.16 -1.03 -17.65
N VAL A 40 -28.65 -2.20 -17.26
CA VAL A 40 -27.23 -2.40 -16.92
C VAL A 40 -26.78 -3.80 -17.35
N LYS A 41 -25.59 -3.92 -17.97
CA LYS A 41 -25.01 -5.21 -18.37
C LYS A 41 -24.30 -5.95 -17.23
N TYR A 42 -23.54 -5.23 -16.41
CA TYR A 42 -22.75 -5.78 -15.31
C TYR A 42 -23.05 -5.07 -13.99
N TRP A 43 -23.48 -5.84 -13.00
CA TRP A 43 -23.66 -5.36 -11.63
C TRP A 43 -22.46 -5.79 -10.78
N VAL A 44 -21.82 -4.82 -10.13
CA VAL A 44 -20.60 -5.01 -9.34
C VAL A 44 -20.85 -4.62 -7.90
N HIS A 45 -20.81 -5.59 -6.98
CA HIS A 45 -21.11 -5.35 -5.57
C HIS A 45 -19.90 -5.54 -4.68
N THR A 46 -19.53 -4.51 -3.91
CA THR A 46 -18.48 -4.60 -2.89
C THR A 46 -19.04 -5.25 -1.62
N ASN A 47 -18.22 -6.07 -0.97
CA ASN A 47 -18.63 -6.76 0.25
C ASN A 47 -18.41 -5.88 1.49
N MET A 48 -18.83 -6.39 2.64
CA MET A 48 -18.86 -5.71 3.92
C MET A 48 -17.50 -5.63 4.57
N LEU A 49 -17.37 -4.64 5.45
CA LEU A 49 -16.27 -4.50 6.38
C LEU A 49 -16.67 -5.06 7.75
N THR A 50 -15.77 -5.80 8.38
CA THR A 50 -15.90 -6.31 9.75
C THR A 50 -14.78 -5.74 10.63
N VAL A 51 -14.95 -5.83 11.94
CA VAL A 51 -13.96 -5.42 12.95
C VAL A 51 -13.82 -6.55 13.95
N ASN A 52 -12.62 -7.11 14.06
CA ASN A 52 -12.33 -8.27 14.91
C ASN A 52 -13.33 -9.42 14.70
N GLY A 53 -13.65 -9.73 13.45
CA GLY A 53 -14.60 -10.77 13.04
C GLY A 53 -16.08 -10.43 13.20
N ALA A 54 -16.43 -9.24 13.72
CA ALA A 54 -17.81 -8.80 13.91
C ALA A 54 -18.24 -7.77 12.87
N ARG A 55 -19.49 -7.85 12.41
CA ARG A 55 -20.05 -6.85 11.48
C ARG A 55 -20.00 -5.45 12.10
N MET A 56 -19.56 -4.46 11.32
CA MET A 56 -19.64 -3.06 11.76
C MET A 56 -21.09 -2.62 11.92
N SER A 57 -21.40 -2.02 13.06
CA SER A 57 -22.69 -1.35 13.29
C SER A 57 -22.54 -0.21 14.29
N LYS A 58 -23.31 0.86 14.07
CA LYS A 58 -23.37 1.99 15.00
C LYS A 58 -23.81 1.56 16.39
N THR A 59 -24.73 0.60 16.49
CA THR A 59 -25.25 0.05 17.75
C THR A 59 -24.23 -0.75 18.53
N ALA A 60 -23.30 -1.44 17.86
CA ALA A 60 -22.22 -2.18 18.52
C ALA A 60 -21.01 -1.29 18.88
N GLY A 61 -21.01 -0.01 18.47
CA GLY A 61 -19.91 0.91 18.75
C GLY A 61 -18.57 0.51 18.12
N ASN A 62 -18.60 -0.35 17.10
CA ASN A 62 -17.41 -0.89 16.42
C ASN A 62 -17.23 -0.35 15.00
N GLY A 63 -17.84 0.81 14.69
CA GLY A 63 -17.71 1.46 13.40
C GLY A 63 -16.69 2.59 13.47
N PHE A 64 -15.76 2.63 12.52
CA PHE A 64 -14.76 3.69 12.42
C PHE A 64 -15.17 4.71 11.36
N LEU A 65 -15.06 6.00 11.70
CA LEU A 65 -15.04 7.06 10.71
C LEU A 65 -13.64 7.14 10.07
N PRO A 66 -13.52 7.52 8.79
CA PRO A 66 -12.22 7.67 8.14
C PRO A 66 -11.23 8.55 8.92
N LYS A 67 -11.72 9.67 9.50
CA LYS A 67 -10.88 10.56 10.32
C LYS A 67 -10.33 9.87 11.58
N GLU A 68 -11.11 8.99 12.18
CA GLU A 68 -10.69 8.25 13.38
C GLU A 68 -9.59 7.25 13.03
N LEU A 69 -9.68 6.58 11.88
CA LEU A 69 -8.59 5.72 11.35
C LEU A 69 -7.29 6.50 11.17
N PHE A 70 -7.37 7.75 10.71
CA PHE A 70 -6.19 8.57 10.45
C PHE A 70 -5.56 9.16 11.71
N THR A 71 -6.40 9.55 12.67
CA THR A 71 -5.96 10.21 13.91
C THR A 71 -5.66 9.23 15.04
N GLY A 72 -6.23 8.02 14.98
CA GLY A 72 -6.23 7.06 16.09
C GLY A 72 -7.25 7.39 17.17
N ASP A 73 -8.14 8.37 16.94
CA ASP A 73 -9.16 8.81 17.91
C ASP A 73 -10.37 7.85 17.95
N HIS A 74 -10.10 6.58 18.23
CA HIS A 74 -11.15 5.58 18.46
C HIS A 74 -10.69 4.56 19.52
N PRO A 75 -11.54 4.15 20.48
CA PRO A 75 -11.17 3.22 21.56
C PRO A 75 -10.66 1.84 21.13
N LEU A 76 -10.91 1.47 19.87
CA LEU A 76 -10.50 0.18 19.29
C LEU A 76 -9.23 0.29 18.42
N LEU A 77 -8.64 1.49 18.28
CA LEU A 77 -7.38 1.71 17.58
C LEU A 77 -6.27 1.96 18.59
N GLU A 78 -5.12 1.34 18.36
CA GLU A 78 -3.91 1.60 19.14
C GLU A 78 -3.22 2.90 18.71
N ARG A 79 -3.35 3.27 17.43
CA ARG A 79 -2.80 4.49 16.83
C ARG A 79 -3.50 4.86 15.52
N GLY A 80 -3.20 6.05 15.01
CA GLY A 80 -3.61 6.49 13.68
C GLY A 80 -2.72 5.91 12.58
N TYR A 81 -3.27 5.81 11.38
CA TYR A 81 -2.58 5.32 10.17
C TYR A 81 -2.72 6.31 9.03
N SER A 82 -1.72 6.38 8.16
CA SER A 82 -1.80 7.28 7.01
C SER A 82 -2.92 6.86 6.03
N PRO A 83 -3.50 7.80 5.26
CA PRO A 83 -4.49 7.47 4.24
C PRO A 83 -3.99 6.39 3.25
N MET A 84 -2.72 6.40 2.87
CA MET A 84 -2.18 5.37 1.97
C MET A 84 -1.99 4.02 2.66
N THR A 85 -1.68 4.00 3.95
CA THR A 85 -1.67 2.75 4.73
C THR A 85 -3.06 2.11 4.74
N VAL A 86 -4.10 2.90 5.02
CA VAL A 86 -5.50 2.42 5.03
C VAL A 86 -5.93 1.99 3.62
N ARG A 87 -5.54 2.73 2.58
CA ARG A 87 -5.82 2.36 1.19
C ARG A 87 -5.14 1.06 0.78
N PHE A 88 -3.87 0.90 1.12
CA PHE A 88 -3.11 -0.32 0.84
C PHE A 88 -3.71 -1.51 1.59
N PHE A 89 -4.07 -1.34 2.87
CA PHE A 89 -4.80 -2.34 3.65
C PHE A 89 -6.08 -2.81 2.94
N MET A 90 -6.91 -1.87 2.45
CA MET A 90 -8.13 -2.23 1.72
C MET A 90 -7.84 -3.01 0.45
N ALA A 91 -6.78 -2.66 -0.28
CA ALA A 91 -6.38 -3.32 -1.52
C ALA A 91 -5.86 -4.75 -1.30
N GLN A 92 -5.48 -5.13 -0.08
CA GLN A 92 -5.03 -6.49 0.26
C GLN A 92 -6.17 -7.52 0.32
N SER A 93 -7.43 -7.09 0.25
CA SER A 93 -8.58 -7.98 0.12
C SER A 93 -9.30 -7.76 -1.20
N HIS A 94 -9.82 -8.84 -1.78
CA HIS A 94 -10.64 -8.77 -2.99
C HIS A 94 -11.91 -7.95 -2.69
N TYR A 95 -12.37 -7.09 -3.61
CA TYR A 95 -13.51 -6.20 -3.34
C TYR A 95 -14.82 -6.94 -2.98
N ARG A 96 -14.94 -8.21 -3.40
CA ARG A 96 -16.06 -9.12 -3.10
C ARG A 96 -15.88 -9.94 -1.83
N SER A 97 -14.72 -9.87 -1.19
CA SER A 97 -14.43 -10.56 0.07
C SER A 97 -14.71 -9.65 1.25
N THR A 98 -15.13 -10.23 2.38
CA THR A 98 -15.20 -9.48 3.63
C THR A 98 -13.79 -9.02 4.01
N LEU A 99 -13.65 -7.75 4.35
CA LEU A 99 -12.39 -7.20 4.87
C LEU A 99 -12.52 -6.98 6.37
N ASP A 100 -11.68 -7.67 7.14
CA ASP A 100 -11.68 -7.59 8.61
C ASP A 100 -10.61 -6.62 9.11
N PHE A 101 -11.04 -5.59 9.83
CA PHE A 101 -10.16 -4.64 10.49
C PHE A 101 -9.70 -5.18 11.85
N SER A 102 -8.38 -5.17 12.05
CA SER A 102 -7.73 -5.31 13.35
C SER A 102 -6.50 -4.42 13.41
N ASN A 103 -5.99 -4.13 14.62
CA ASN A 103 -4.75 -3.35 14.75
C ASN A 103 -3.57 -4.09 14.11
N GLU A 104 -3.48 -5.39 14.30
CA GLU A 104 -2.43 -6.24 13.72
C GLU A 104 -2.46 -6.18 12.19
N ALA A 105 -3.65 -6.21 11.60
CA ALA A 105 -3.81 -6.15 10.15
C ALA A 105 -3.39 -4.78 9.58
N LEU A 106 -3.77 -3.68 10.25
CA LEU A 106 -3.34 -2.32 9.86
C LEU A 106 -1.83 -2.11 10.02
N GLN A 107 -1.23 -2.64 11.09
CA GLN A 107 0.22 -2.58 11.30
C GLN A 107 0.98 -3.39 10.25
N ALA A 108 0.47 -4.58 9.90
CA ALA A 108 1.04 -5.39 8.83
C ALA A 108 0.94 -4.69 7.47
N ALA A 109 -0.19 -4.05 7.19
CA ALA A 109 -0.39 -3.26 5.98
C ALA A 109 0.57 -2.06 5.93
N GLU A 110 0.76 -1.31 7.02
CA GLU A 110 1.71 -0.20 7.08
C GLU A 110 3.13 -0.66 6.73
N LYS A 111 3.57 -1.77 7.34
CA LYS A 111 4.89 -2.34 7.08
C LYS A 111 5.04 -2.80 5.63
N GLY A 112 4.00 -3.41 5.07
CA GLY A 112 3.97 -3.82 3.66
C GLY A 112 4.06 -2.62 2.72
N TYR A 113 3.26 -1.58 2.98
CA TYR A 113 3.24 -0.34 2.21
C TYR A 113 4.59 0.38 2.24
N LYS A 114 5.19 0.56 3.42
CA LYS A 114 6.52 1.19 3.56
C LYS A 114 7.58 0.41 2.78
N LYS A 115 7.61 -0.93 2.93
CA LYS A 115 8.54 -1.78 2.19
C LYS A 115 8.38 -1.66 0.67
N LEU A 116 7.13 -1.58 0.19
CA LEU A 116 6.84 -1.38 -1.23
C LEU A 116 7.43 -0.05 -1.72
N MET A 117 7.17 1.06 -1.02
CA MET A 117 7.67 2.39 -1.39
C MET A 117 9.19 2.50 -1.33
N GLU A 118 9.81 2.04 -0.23
CA GLU A 118 11.27 1.99 -0.09
C GLU A 118 11.93 1.22 -1.25
N SER A 119 11.33 0.09 -1.65
CA SER A 119 11.90 -0.72 -2.74
C SER A 119 11.76 -0.03 -4.09
N ILE A 120 10.67 0.70 -4.34
CA ILE A 120 10.51 1.49 -5.58
C ILE A 120 11.60 2.55 -5.68
N GLN A 121 11.92 3.25 -4.58
CA GLN A 121 13.00 4.25 -4.56
C GLN A 121 14.37 3.61 -4.88
N ARG A 122 14.59 2.37 -4.44
CA ARG A 122 15.82 1.61 -4.69
C ARG A 122 16.03 1.21 -6.15
N ILE A 123 15.02 1.25 -7.02
CA ILE A 123 15.16 0.93 -8.46
C ILE A 123 16.26 1.76 -9.11
N SER A 124 16.36 3.05 -8.73
CA SER A 124 17.39 3.97 -9.23
C SER A 124 18.83 3.57 -8.91
N LYS A 125 19.03 2.67 -7.94
CA LYS A 125 20.34 2.19 -7.48
C LYS A 125 20.78 0.91 -8.18
N ILE A 126 19.96 0.33 -9.06
CA ILE A 126 20.31 -0.90 -9.79
C ILE A 126 21.35 -0.57 -10.86
N GLU A 127 22.49 -1.26 -10.82
CA GLU A 127 23.51 -1.17 -11.87
C GLU A 127 23.14 -2.10 -13.04
N PRO A 128 23.07 -1.61 -14.29
CA PRO A 128 22.72 -2.43 -15.44
C PRO A 128 23.82 -3.45 -15.78
N ALA A 129 23.41 -4.66 -16.14
CA ALA A 129 24.27 -5.75 -16.58
C ALA A 129 24.05 -6.10 -18.07
N GLY A 130 24.91 -6.97 -18.62
CA GLY A 130 24.80 -7.42 -20.01
C GLY A 130 23.63 -8.36 -20.30
N SER A 131 23.07 -9.00 -19.28
CA SER A 131 21.92 -9.91 -19.38
C SER A 131 21.10 -9.91 -18.09
N SER A 132 19.81 -10.19 -18.21
CA SER A 132 18.92 -10.35 -17.06
C SER A 132 18.88 -11.80 -16.60
N SER A 133 18.95 -12.02 -15.28
CA SER A 133 18.79 -13.35 -14.66
C SER A 133 17.34 -13.70 -14.37
N VAL A 134 16.43 -12.72 -14.47
CA VAL A 134 14.99 -12.85 -14.22
C VAL A 134 14.16 -12.33 -15.39
N ASN A 135 12.95 -12.87 -15.55
CA ASN A 135 12.03 -12.51 -16.62
C ASN A 135 11.02 -11.44 -16.17
N ILE A 136 11.30 -10.17 -16.48
CA ILE A 136 10.40 -9.05 -16.10
C ILE A 136 9.08 -9.08 -16.88
N ASP A 137 9.07 -9.59 -18.11
CA ASP A 137 7.86 -9.66 -18.93
C ASP A 137 6.83 -10.65 -18.35
N GLU A 138 7.29 -11.72 -17.70
CA GLU A 138 6.43 -12.67 -17.00
C GLU A 138 5.73 -12.04 -15.79
N ILE A 139 6.45 -11.25 -15.00
CA ILE A 139 5.88 -10.53 -13.85
C ILE A 139 4.86 -9.51 -14.34
N SER A 140 5.19 -8.77 -15.40
CA SER A 140 4.26 -7.83 -16.03
C SER A 140 2.98 -8.54 -16.45
N LYS A 141 3.09 -9.66 -17.18
CA LYS A 141 1.94 -10.47 -17.56
C LYS A 141 1.12 -10.92 -16.35
N ASN A 142 1.75 -11.40 -15.28
CA ASN A 142 1.06 -11.85 -14.08
C ASN A 142 0.31 -10.72 -13.36
N CYS A 143 0.85 -9.49 -13.36
CA CYS A 143 0.14 -8.31 -12.85
C CYS A 143 -1.12 -8.00 -13.67
N TYR A 144 -1.03 -8.05 -15.01
CA TYR A 144 -2.19 -7.86 -15.88
C TYR A 144 -3.22 -8.98 -15.72
N ASP A 145 -2.78 -10.23 -15.65
CA ASP A 145 -3.67 -11.38 -15.45
C ASP A 145 -4.43 -11.26 -14.12
N ALA A 146 -3.76 -10.82 -13.05
CA ALA A 146 -4.40 -10.57 -11.76
C ALA A 146 -5.49 -9.50 -11.85
N MET A 147 -5.23 -8.39 -12.55
CA MET A 147 -6.24 -7.33 -12.70
C MET A 147 -7.38 -7.70 -13.65
N ASN A 148 -7.11 -8.54 -14.65
CA ASN A 148 -8.12 -9.05 -15.59
C ASN A 148 -9.00 -10.15 -14.96
N ASP A 149 -8.55 -10.77 -13.87
CA ASP A 149 -9.33 -11.69 -13.05
C ASP A 149 -10.19 -10.91 -12.03
N ASP A 150 -11.29 -10.32 -12.46
CA ASP A 150 -12.24 -9.61 -11.57
C ASP A 150 -11.57 -8.58 -10.62
N PHE A 151 -10.56 -7.84 -11.10
CA PHE A 151 -9.83 -6.86 -10.30
C PHE A 151 -9.15 -7.45 -9.05
N ASN A 152 -8.47 -8.59 -9.18
CA ASN A 152 -7.84 -9.33 -8.08
C ASN A 152 -6.61 -8.60 -7.49
N SER A 153 -6.85 -7.54 -6.72
CA SER A 153 -5.82 -6.74 -6.08
C SER A 153 -4.93 -7.50 -5.09
N PRO A 154 -5.40 -8.52 -4.32
CA PRO A 154 -4.50 -9.32 -3.48
C PRO A 154 -3.45 -10.07 -4.30
N VAL A 155 -3.85 -10.67 -5.43
CA VAL A 155 -2.91 -11.38 -6.33
C VAL A 155 -1.97 -10.38 -7.00
N LEU A 156 -2.48 -9.21 -7.43
CA LEU A 156 -1.62 -8.14 -7.95
C LEU A 156 -0.56 -7.73 -6.92
N ILE A 157 -0.95 -7.49 -5.67
CA ILE A 157 -0.02 -7.11 -4.59
C ILE A 157 1.04 -8.19 -4.37
N ALA A 158 0.68 -9.48 -4.46
CA ALA A 158 1.65 -10.56 -4.39
C ALA A 158 2.69 -10.48 -5.53
N GLN A 159 2.26 -10.20 -6.77
CA GLN A 159 3.18 -10.00 -7.90
C GLN A 159 4.05 -8.74 -7.75
N LEU A 160 3.50 -7.66 -7.19
CA LEU A 160 4.28 -6.46 -6.86
C LEU A 160 5.34 -6.76 -5.80
N PHE A 161 5.07 -7.65 -4.84
CA PHE A 161 6.10 -8.07 -3.89
C PHE A 161 7.17 -9.00 -4.49
N GLU A 162 6.85 -9.72 -5.54
CA GLU A 162 7.87 -10.43 -6.34
C GLU A 162 8.77 -9.44 -7.09
N ALA A 163 8.20 -8.37 -7.66
CA ALA A 163 8.98 -7.26 -8.21
C ALA A 163 9.86 -6.61 -7.13
N VAL A 164 9.33 -6.38 -5.92
CA VAL A 164 10.11 -5.88 -4.76
C VAL A 164 11.28 -6.81 -4.43
N ARG A 165 11.10 -8.14 -4.45
CA ARG A 165 12.20 -9.09 -4.22
C ARG A 165 13.30 -8.90 -5.25
N ILE A 166 12.94 -8.81 -6.53
CA ILE A 166 13.87 -8.64 -7.64
C ILE A 166 14.63 -7.32 -7.55
N ILE A 167 13.95 -6.21 -7.24
CA ILE A 167 14.59 -4.91 -7.06
C ILE A 167 15.68 -5.00 -5.99
N ASN A 168 15.35 -5.56 -4.83
CA ASN A 168 16.29 -5.68 -3.74
C ASN A 168 17.45 -6.62 -4.10
N SER A 169 17.18 -7.76 -4.73
CA SER A 169 18.22 -8.70 -5.18
C SER A 169 19.15 -8.10 -6.23
N ALA A 170 18.63 -7.27 -7.14
CA ALA A 170 19.42 -6.59 -8.16
C ALA A 170 20.31 -5.48 -7.58
N VAL A 171 19.81 -4.70 -6.60
CA VAL A 171 20.64 -3.75 -5.85
C VAL A 171 21.74 -4.46 -5.07
N ASP A 172 21.43 -5.61 -4.47
CA ASP A 172 22.39 -6.42 -3.71
C ASP A 172 23.31 -7.26 -4.62
N LYS A 173 23.22 -7.09 -5.95
CA LYS A 173 24.03 -7.76 -6.99
C LYS A 173 23.92 -9.29 -6.99
N THR A 174 22.82 -9.83 -6.47
CA THR A 174 22.50 -11.27 -6.47
C THR A 174 21.68 -11.70 -7.68
N GLU A 175 20.97 -10.76 -8.30
CA GLU A 175 20.30 -10.89 -9.59
C GLU A 175 20.83 -9.81 -10.53
N THR A 176 20.77 -10.03 -11.83
CA THR A 176 21.20 -9.07 -12.84
C THR A 176 20.03 -8.64 -13.69
N LEU A 177 20.03 -7.37 -14.12
CA LEU A 177 19.03 -6.81 -15.02
C LEU A 177 19.71 -5.98 -16.10
N THR A 178 19.24 -6.09 -17.33
CA THR A 178 19.62 -5.16 -18.41
C THR A 178 19.02 -3.78 -18.16
N ALA A 179 19.59 -2.73 -18.76
CA ALA A 179 19.03 -1.38 -18.69
C ALA A 179 17.55 -1.33 -19.16
N THR A 180 17.22 -2.08 -20.22
CA THR A 180 15.85 -2.19 -20.73
C THR A 180 14.91 -2.80 -19.68
N ASP A 181 15.32 -3.85 -19.00
CA ASP A 181 14.47 -4.51 -18.00
C ASP A 181 14.32 -3.68 -16.71
N ILE A 182 15.32 -2.87 -16.35
CA ILE A 182 15.19 -1.88 -15.28
C ILE A 182 14.11 -0.85 -15.62
N GLU A 183 14.10 -0.32 -16.85
CA GLU A 183 13.06 0.64 -17.28
C GLU A 183 11.67 -0.01 -17.34
N LYS A 184 11.57 -1.25 -17.81
CA LYS A 184 10.30 -2.01 -17.77
C LYS A 184 9.81 -2.18 -16.33
N LEU A 185 10.70 -2.54 -15.41
CA LEU A 185 10.37 -2.72 -14.00
C LEU A 185 9.91 -1.42 -13.37
N LYS A 186 10.56 -0.30 -13.68
CA LYS A 186 10.14 1.04 -13.23
C LYS A 186 8.75 1.40 -13.76
N ALA A 187 8.51 1.19 -15.06
CA ALA A 187 7.20 1.45 -15.68
C ALA A 187 6.10 0.54 -15.11
N LEU A 188 6.43 -0.72 -14.82
CA LEU A 188 5.52 -1.67 -14.19
C LEU A 188 5.09 -1.19 -12.80
N MET A 189 6.06 -0.81 -11.96
CA MET A 189 5.77 -0.28 -10.62
C MET A 189 4.99 1.03 -10.70
N GLN A 190 5.33 1.94 -11.63
CA GLN A 190 4.57 3.16 -11.87
C GLN A 190 3.09 2.85 -12.16
N THR A 191 2.86 1.99 -13.14
CA THR A 191 1.53 1.64 -13.63
C THR A 191 0.68 1.03 -12.52
N PHE A 192 1.17 0.00 -11.84
CA PHE A 192 0.33 -0.76 -10.93
C PHE A 192 0.26 -0.15 -9.53
N VAL A 193 1.34 0.44 -9.01
CA VAL A 193 1.36 1.00 -7.65
C VAL A 193 0.66 2.36 -7.60
N PHE A 194 0.97 3.24 -8.56
CA PHE A 194 0.49 4.63 -8.53
C PHE A 194 -0.74 4.82 -9.41
N ASP A 195 -0.73 4.35 -10.66
CA ASP A 195 -1.81 4.66 -11.59
C ASP A 195 -3.05 3.76 -11.37
N VAL A 196 -2.85 2.46 -11.10
CA VAL A 196 -3.95 1.50 -10.86
C VAL A 196 -4.36 1.44 -9.39
N LEU A 197 -3.43 1.13 -8.48
CA LEU A 197 -3.75 1.06 -7.05
C LEU A 197 -3.95 2.45 -6.42
N GLY A 198 -3.52 3.54 -7.07
CA GLY A 198 -3.72 4.90 -6.57
C GLY A 198 -2.97 5.17 -5.26
N LEU A 199 -1.87 4.47 -5.02
CA LEU A 199 -1.02 4.74 -3.86
C LEU A 199 -0.12 5.94 -4.18
N THR A 200 0.29 6.66 -3.15
CA THR A 200 1.28 7.73 -3.25
C THR A 200 2.42 7.44 -2.29
N ASP A 201 3.62 7.89 -2.62
CA ASP A 201 4.74 7.82 -1.68
C ASP A 201 4.60 8.95 -0.64
N GLU A 202 4.34 8.58 0.61
CA GLU A 202 4.21 9.53 1.73
C GLU A 202 5.53 9.77 2.46
N SER A 203 6.64 9.17 2.03
CA SER A 203 7.95 9.36 2.67
C SER A 203 8.48 10.80 2.53
N GLU A 204 8.18 11.48 1.42
CA GLU A 204 8.56 12.88 1.18
C GLU A 204 7.55 13.89 1.76
N ALA A 205 6.30 13.47 2.03
CA ALA A 205 5.23 14.38 2.48
C ALA A 205 5.41 14.88 3.93
N ASN A 206 6.41 14.38 4.67
CA ASN A 206 6.81 14.95 5.94
C ASN A 206 7.71 16.16 5.69
N ALA A 207 7.16 17.36 5.70
CA ALA A 207 7.95 18.61 5.83
C ALA A 207 8.80 18.64 7.12
N GLY A 208 8.48 17.79 8.11
CA GLY A 208 9.33 17.50 9.26
C GLY A 208 10.44 16.47 8.98
N GLY A 209 10.37 15.75 7.86
CA GLY A 209 11.32 14.71 7.44
C GLY A 209 12.70 15.28 7.16
N ASP A 210 12.82 16.41 6.48
CA ASP A 210 14.12 17.08 6.28
C ASP A 210 14.72 17.59 7.60
N VAL A 211 13.89 18.09 8.51
CA VAL A 211 14.32 18.54 9.84
C VAL A 211 14.74 17.34 10.70
N ILE A 212 13.99 16.24 10.65
CA ILE A 212 14.30 14.97 11.33
C ILE A 212 15.56 14.35 10.74
N ASN A 213 15.71 14.34 9.41
CA ASN A 213 16.91 13.87 8.72
C ASN A 213 18.13 14.71 9.11
N GLY A 214 17.99 16.03 9.19
CA GLY A 214 19.04 16.93 9.66
C GLY A 214 19.43 16.69 11.13
N LEU A 215 18.43 16.55 12.02
CA LEU A 215 18.64 16.19 13.42
C LEU A 215 19.29 14.81 13.57
N MET A 216 18.86 13.83 12.79
CA MET A 216 19.37 12.48 12.85
C MET A 216 20.82 12.40 12.33
N ASN A 217 21.13 13.10 11.24
CA ASN A 217 22.51 13.23 10.75
C ASN A 217 23.42 13.83 11.83
N LEU A 218 22.98 14.89 12.53
CA LEU A 218 23.73 15.48 13.64
C LEU A 218 23.95 14.47 14.78
N ILE A 219 22.94 13.71 15.17
CA ILE A 219 23.05 12.70 16.24
C ILE A 219 23.98 11.55 15.81
N LEU A 220 23.91 11.11 14.56
CA LEU A 220 24.78 10.08 14.01
C LEU A 220 26.24 10.55 13.92
N ASP A 221 26.49 11.82 13.58
CA ASP A 221 27.82 12.43 13.60
C ASP A 221 28.38 12.50 15.02
N ILE A 222 27.58 12.92 16.00
CA ILE A 222 28.00 12.91 17.42
C ILE A 222 28.35 11.48 17.86
N ARG A 223 27.53 10.48 17.48
CA ARG A 223 27.79 9.07 17.77
C ARG A 223 29.09 8.59 17.10
N LYS A 224 29.34 8.98 15.85
CA LYS A 224 30.56 8.64 15.11
C LYS A 224 31.78 9.25 15.78
N SER A 225 31.75 10.53 16.12
CA SER A 225 32.82 11.20 16.87
C SER A 225 33.05 10.59 18.24
N ALA A 226 31.99 10.16 18.95
CA ALA A 226 32.13 9.44 20.21
C ALA A 226 32.88 8.10 20.02
N ARG A 227 32.57 7.33 18.96
CA ARG A 227 33.29 6.08 18.64
C ARG A 227 34.75 6.33 18.25
N GLU A 228 35.02 7.35 17.43
CA GLU A 228 36.38 7.74 17.03
C GLU A 228 37.22 8.15 18.24
N ASN A 229 36.62 8.84 19.20
CA ASN A 229 37.23 9.23 20.48
C ASN A 229 37.24 8.11 21.53
N LYS A 230 36.79 6.89 21.19
CA LYS A 230 36.64 5.74 22.11
C LYS A 230 35.74 5.99 23.33
N ASP A 231 34.82 6.95 23.22
CA ASP A 231 33.74 7.17 24.18
C ASP A 231 32.56 6.24 23.88
N TRP A 232 32.73 4.98 24.31
CA TRP A 232 31.73 3.94 24.13
C TRP A 232 30.45 4.21 24.90
N ALA A 233 30.55 4.86 26.07
CA ALA A 233 29.41 5.17 26.93
C ALA A 233 28.42 6.12 26.24
N THR A 234 28.93 7.20 25.64
CA THR A 234 28.09 8.14 24.88
C THR A 234 27.53 7.50 23.61
N SER A 235 28.32 6.66 22.93
CA SER A 235 27.86 5.96 21.72
C SER A 235 26.72 4.98 22.00
N ASP A 236 26.83 4.20 23.08
CA ASP A 236 25.80 3.24 23.50
C ASP A 236 24.54 3.97 24.00
N LYS A 237 24.70 5.05 24.77
CA LYS A 237 23.58 5.88 25.22
C LYS A 237 22.76 6.41 24.03
N ILE A 238 23.42 6.95 23.01
CA ILE A 238 22.73 7.44 21.80
C ILE A 238 21.97 6.32 21.10
N ARG A 239 22.59 5.14 20.94
CA ARG A 239 21.91 3.98 20.33
C ARG A 239 20.67 3.58 21.12
N ASP A 240 20.80 3.48 22.44
CA ASP A 240 19.74 2.97 23.30
C ASP A 240 18.57 3.96 23.42
N GLU A 241 18.86 5.26 23.49
CA GLU A 241 17.83 6.32 23.46
C GLU A 241 17.11 6.40 22.11
N LEU A 242 17.84 6.28 21.00
CA LEU A 242 17.22 6.22 19.66
C LEU A 242 16.33 4.99 19.52
N LYS A 243 16.80 3.83 20.00
CA LYS A 243 16.00 2.60 20.02
C LYS A 243 14.75 2.75 20.89
N ALA A 244 14.85 3.41 22.04
CA ALA A 244 13.70 3.71 22.89
C ALA A 244 12.70 4.67 22.22
N ALA A 245 13.18 5.57 21.37
CA ALA A 245 12.35 6.45 20.53
C ALA A 245 11.79 5.77 19.27
N GLY A 246 11.98 4.46 19.10
CA GLY A 246 11.52 3.70 17.94
C GLY A 246 12.45 3.74 16.73
N VAL A 247 13.63 4.35 16.84
CA VAL A 247 14.60 4.46 15.75
C VAL A 247 15.66 3.37 15.86
N GLU A 248 15.72 2.48 14.88
CA GLU A 248 16.76 1.46 14.79
C GLU A 248 17.92 1.93 13.92
N ILE A 249 19.14 1.81 14.46
CA ILE A 249 20.38 2.12 13.75
C ILE A 249 21.07 0.82 13.33
N LYS A 250 21.50 0.76 12.07
CA LYS A 250 22.24 -0.35 11.48
C LYS A 250 23.57 0.16 10.92
N ASP A 251 24.67 -0.27 11.53
CA ASP A 251 26.01 -0.01 11.01
C ASP A 251 26.27 -0.96 9.81
N THR A 252 26.51 -0.41 8.61
CA THR A 252 26.86 -1.17 7.40
C THR A 252 28.31 -0.86 6.98
N LYS A 253 28.82 -1.56 5.96
CA LYS A 253 30.17 -1.30 5.42
C LYS A 253 30.27 0.05 4.71
N ASP A 254 29.15 0.56 4.21
CA ASP A 254 29.08 1.79 3.40
C ASP A 254 28.61 3.01 4.21
N GLY A 255 28.22 2.83 5.47
CA GLY A 255 27.80 3.92 6.35
C GLY A 255 26.91 3.46 7.50
N VAL A 256 26.23 4.42 8.12
CA VAL A 256 25.22 4.15 9.14
C VAL A 256 23.84 4.37 8.52
N GLU A 257 23.03 3.33 8.47
CA GLU A 257 21.63 3.40 8.05
C GLU A 257 20.72 3.44 9.28
N TRP A 258 19.58 4.11 9.19
CA TRP A 258 18.59 4.14 10.27
C TRP A 258 17.17 4.02 9.72
N ARG A 259 16.24 3.55 10.55
CA ARG A 259 14.81 3.42 10.23
C ARG A 259 13.95 3.72 11.46
N VAL A 260 12.72 4.20 11.22
CA VAL A 260 11.66 4.42 12.24
C VAL A 260 10.60 3.33 12.13
#